data_AF-A0A6A5SEJ9-F1
#
_entry.id   AF-A0A6A5SEJ9-F1
#
_cell.length_a   1.000
_cell.length_b   1.000
_cell.length_c   1.000
_cell.angle_alpha   90.00
_cell.angle_beta   90.00
_cell.angle_gamma   90.00
#
_symmetry.space_group_name_H-M   'P 1'
#
loop_
_entity.id
_entity.type
_entity.pdbx_description
1 polymer ?
#
loop_
_entity_poly.entity_id
_entity_poly.type
_entity_poly.pdbx_seq_one_letter_code
_entity_poly.pdbx_strand_id
1 'polypeptide(L)'
;MPAEQTPADARRKAAREVIDILHEIATLLNTHLDRQQLSYCVSLIENGANPEALAKVILQLREEYPASSVDGDAEAGAGAR
;
A
#
# COMPACT_ATOMS: atom_id res chain seq x y z
N MET A 1 -14.86 -33.15 5.95
CA MET A 1 -15.78 -31.99 6.07
C MET A 1 -15.02 -30.79 5.52
N PRO A 2 -15.37 -30.21 4.37
CA PRO A 2 -14.78 -28.92 4.00
C PRO A 2 -15.27 -27.89 5.02
N ALA A 3 -14.36 -27.08 5.57
CA ALA A 3 -14.75 -25.98 6.44
C ALA A 3 -15.66 -25.04 5.64
N GLU A 4 -16.90 -24.84 6.08
CA GLU A 4 -17.79 -23.83 5.53
C GLU A 4 -17.09 -22.46 5.63
N GLN A 5 -16.79 -21.86 4.48
CA GLN A 5 -16.20 -20.54 4.42
C GLN A 5 -17.23 -19.54 4.97
N THR A 6 -16.87 -18.83 6.05
CA THR A 6 -17.78 -17.82 6.57
C THR A 6 -17.88 -16.65 5.58
N PRO A 7 -19.01 -15.92 5.53
CA PRO A 7 -19.15 -14.74 4.68
C PRO A 7 -18.04 -13.70 4.91
N ALA A 8 -17.49 -13.63 6.12
CA ALA A 8 -16.37 -12.76 6.47
C ALA A 8 -15.06 -13.20 5.79
N ASP A 9 -14.80 -14.50 5.69
CA ASP A 9 -13.62 -15.04 5.01
C ASP A 9 -13.69 -14.79 3.50
N ALA A 10 -14.87 -14.95 2.90
CA ALA A 10 -15.11 -14.63 1.50
C ALA A 10 -14.84 -13.14 1.20
N ARG A 11 -15.32 -12.23 2.05
CA ARG A 11 -15.06 -10.78 1.91
C ARG A 11 -13.58 -10.44 2.05
N ARG A 12 -12.87 -11.07 2.99
CA ARG A 12 -11.42 -10.90 3.16
C ARG A 12 -10.63 -11.39 1.95
N LYS A 13 -11.03 -12.53 1.36
CA LYS A 13 -10.42 -13.06 0.14
C LYS A 13 -10.62 -12.12 -1.04
N ALA A 14 -11.86 -11.64 -1.24
CA ALA A 14 -12.17 -10.69 -2.29
C ALA A 14 -11.37 -9.38 -2.15
N ALA A 15 -11.24 -8.84 -0.94
CA ALA A 15 -10.44 -7.63 -0.70
C ALA A 15 -8.96 -7.82 -1.06
N ARG A 16 -8.39 -9.00 -0.78
CA ARG A 16 -7.01 -9.33 -1.18
C ARG A 16 -6.86 -9.39 -2.69
N GLU A 17 -7.79 -10.09 -3.36
CA GLU A 17 -7.79 -10.19 -4.83
C GLU A 17 -7.91 -8.81 -5.50
N VAL A 18 -8.73 -7.91 -4.95
CA VAL A 18 -8.83 -6.53 -5.44
C VAL A 18 -7.48 -5.81 -5.33
N ILE A 19 -6.81 -5.88 -4.18
CA ILE A 19 -5.49 -5.25 -4.00
C ILE A 19 -4.44 -5.88 -4.92
N ASP A 20 -4.48 -7.20 -5.13
CA ASP A 20 -3.58 -7.90 -6.05
C ASP A 20 -3.72 -7.37 -7.48
N ILE A 21 -4.96 -7.28 -7.98
CA ILE A 21 -5.26 -6.78 -9.33
C ILE A 21 -4.86 -5.31 -9.46
N LEU A 22 -5.20 -4.47 -8.48
CA LEU A 22 -4.83 -3.06 -8.51
C LEU A 22 -3.31 -2.86 -8.50
N HIS A 23 -2.57 -3.68 -7.76
CA HIS A 23 -1.10 -3.61 -7.73
C HIS A 23 -0.48 -4.04 -9.06
N GLU A 24 -1.05 -5.05 -9.72
CA GLU A 24 -0.62 -5.44 -11.06
C GLU A 24 -0.85 -4.31 -12.07
N ILE A 25 -2.01 -3.67 -12.05
CA ILE A 25 -2.31 -2.48 -12.87
C ILE A 25 -1.31 -1.34 -12.56
N ALA A 26 -1.07 -1.06 -11.28
CA ALA A 26 -0.15 -0.03 -10.83
C ALA A 26 1.29 -0.27 -11.30
N THR A 27 1.69 -1.55 -11.36
CA THR A 27 3.00 -1.98 -11.88
C THR A 27 3.08 -1.78 -13.39
N LEU A 28 2.06 -2.22 -14.14
CA LEU A 28 2.00 -2.05 -15.60
C LEU A 28 2.05 -0.57 -16.03
N LEU A 29 1.43 0.31 -15.23
CA LEU A 29 1.44 1.74 -15.45
C LEU A 29 2.68 2.46 -14.90
N ASN A 30 3.66 1.71 -14.34
CA ASN A 30 4.87 2.25 -13.74
C ASN A 30 4.60 3.39 -12.72
N THR A 31 3.58 3.22 -11.88
CA THR A 31 3.26 4.20 -10.82
C THR A 31 4.25 4.14 -9.65
N HIS A 32 5.01 3.04 -9.55
CA HIS A 32 5.96 2.76 -8.47
C HIS A 32 5.31 2.79 -7.06
N LEU A 33 4.02 2.46 -6.96
CA LEU A 33 3.34 2.32 -5.66
C LEU A 33 3.47 0.88 -5.18
N ASP A 34 3.97 0.69 -3.96
CA ASP A 34 3.96 -0.63 -3.33
C ASP A 34 2.55 -1.02 -2.85
N ARG A 35 2.35 -2.30 -2.49
CA ARG A 35 1.06 -2.82 -2.03
C ARG A 35 0.49 -2.08 -0.83
N GLN A 36 1.34 -1.65 0.09
CA GLN A 36 0.92 -0.97 1.31
C GLN A 36 0.50 0.47 1.02
N GLN A 37 1.28 1.20 0.22
CA GLN A 37 0.95 2.52 -0.30
C GLN A 37 -0.37 2.52 -1.08
N LEU A 38 -0.58 1.51 -1.93
CA LEU A 38 -1.81 1.36 -2.69
C LEU A 38 -3.02 1.12 -1.77
N SER A 39 -2.87 0.30 -0.74
CA SER A 39 -3.90 0.07 0.28
C SER A 39 -4.29 1.37 1.02
N TYR A 40 -3.31 2.21 1.34
CA TYR A 40 -3.58 3.54 1.91
C TYR A 40 -4.32 4.44 0.92
N CYS A 41 -3.94 4.45 -0.36
CA CYS A 41 -4.62 5.24 -1.37
C CYS A 41 -6.08 4.83 -1.53
N VAL A 42 -6.36 3.52 -1.59
CA VAL A 42 -7.72 2.98 -1.62
C VAL A 42 -8.51 3.42 -0.39
N SER A 43 -7.94 3.28 0.81
CA SER A 43 -8.58 3.69 2.05
C SER A 43 -8.90 5.19 2.07
N LEU A 44 -7.99 6.05 1.60
CA LEU A 44 -8.21 7.49 1.53
C LEU A 44 -9.33 7.84 0.55
N ILE A 45 -9.35 7.21 -0.62
CA ILE A 45 -10.38 7.41 -1.64
C ILE A 45 -11.75 6.94 -1.13
N GLU A 46 -11.82 5.80 -0.45
CA GLU A 46 -13.04 5.29 0.20
C GLU A 46 -13.55 6.25 1.29
N ASN A 47 -12.66 7.00 1.94
CA ASN A 47 -13.01 8.06 2.89
C ASN A 47 -13.33 9.42 2.23
N GLY A 48 -13.40 9.47 0.89
CA GLY A 48 -13.82 10.66 0.14
C GLY A 48 -12.67 11.56 -0.34
N ALA A 49 -11.41 11.12 -0.23
CA ALA A 49 -10.30 11.86 -0.83
C ALA A 49 -10.42 11.87 -2.37
N ASN A 50 -10.18 13.03 -2.98
CA ASN A 50 -10.14 13.15 -4.43
C ASN A 50 -8.87 12.45 -4.98
N PRO A 51 -8.99 11.53 -5.95
CA PRO A 51 -7.85 10.75 -6.45
C PRO A 51 -6.81 11.61 -7.20
N GLU A 52 -7.23 12.65 -7.92
CA GLU A 52 -6.31 13.56 -8.62
C GLU A 52 -5.51 14.42 -7.64
N ALA A 53 -6.16 14.92 -6.58
CA ALA A 53 -5.48 15.67 -5.53
C ALA A 53 -4.50 14.78 -4.77
N LEU A 54 -4.89 13.55 -4.44
CA LEU A 54 -4.02 12.58 -3.78
C LEU A 54 -2.79 12.25 -4.63
N ALA A 55 -2.96 12.07 -5.94
CA ALA A 55 -1.83 11.84 -6.85
C ALA A 55 -0.83 13.00 -6.85
N LYS A 56 -1.31 14.25 -6.85
CA LYS A 56 -0.44 15.44 -6.75
C LYS A 56 0.36 15.44 -5.45
N VAL A 57 -0.27 15.13 -4.33
CA VAL A 57 0.40 15.04 -3.02
C VAL A 57 1.46 13.95 -3.01
N ILE A 58 1.17 12.77 -3.57
CA ILE A 58 2.15 11.68 -3.67
C ILE A 58 3.37 12.09 -4.50
N LEU A 59 3.16 12.76 -5.64
CA LEU A 59 4.26 13.25 -6.47
C LEU A 59 5.11 14.28 -5.72
N GLN A 60 4.47 15.25 -5.06
CA GLN A 60 5.17 16.26 -4.27
C GLN A 60 5.98 15.63 -3.13
N LEU A 61 5.42 14.68 -2.38
CA LEU A 61 6.14 14.00 -1.30
C LEU A 61 7.35 13.22 -1.80
N ARG A 62 7.27 12.62 -2.99
CA ARG A 62 8.42 11.91 -3.61
C ARG A 62 9.53 12.86 -4.04
N GLU A 63 9.19 14.07 -4.45
CA GLU A 63 10.16 15.12 -4.77
C GLU A 63 10.83 15.66 -3.51
N GLU A 64 10.06 15.88 -2.44
CA GLU A 64 10.56 16.40 -1.16
C GLU A 64 11.39 15.36 -0.37
N TYR A 65 11.02 14.07 -0.46
CA TYR A 65 11.64 12.97 0.28
C TYR A 65 12.07 11.84 -0.67
N PRO A 66 13.22 11.98 -1.36
CA PRO A 66 13.74 10.94 -2.23
C PRO A 66 14.11 9.68 -1.41
N ALA A 67 13.93 8.49 -2.00
CA ALA A 67 14.12 7.21 -1.30
C ALA A 67 15.49 7.05 -0.60
N SER A 68 16.53 7.77 -1.04
CA SER A 68 17.85 7.78 -0.44
C SER A 68 17.95 8.47 0.93
N SER A 69 16.91 9.17 1.40
CA SER A 69 16.93 9.89 2.68
C SER A 69 16.46 9.06 3.89
N VAL A 70 16.13 7.78 3.71
CA VAL A 70 15.45 6.96 4.76
C VAL A 70 16.37 5.87 5.38
N ASP A 71 17.58 5.65 4.87
CA ASP A 71 18.50 4.58 5.35
C ASP A 71 19.35 4.95 6.59
N GLY A 72 18.94 5.91 7.41
CA GLY A 72 19.83 6.59 8.37
C GLY A 72 19.88 6.11 9.83
N ASP A 73 18.93 5.33 10.36
CA ASP A 73 18.76 5.26 11.83
C ASP A 73 18.31 3.90 12.44
N ALA A 74 18.55 2.76 11.78
CA ALA A 74 18.17 1.47 12.37
C ALA A 74 19.22 0.37 12.20
N GLU A 75 20.28 0.40 13.01
CA GLU A 75 20.92 -0.78 13.65
C GLU A 75 22.21 -0.36 14.38
N ALA A 76 22.06 0.23 15.57
CA ALA A 76 23.12 0.25 16.58
C ALA A 76 22.51 -0.08 17.93
N GLY A 77 22.42 -1.37 18.24
CA GLY A 77 22.25 -1.83 19.62
C GLY A 77 21.26 -2.98 19.78
N ALA A 78 21.78 -4.21 19.84
CA ALA A 78 21.61 -5.09 21.00
C ALA A 78 22.22 -6.48 20.74
N GLY A 79 23.54 -6.53 20.58
CA GLY A 79 24.29 -7.71 21.00
C GLY A 79 24.66 -7.55 22.47
N ALA A 80 23.95 -8.22 23.37
CA ALA A 80 24.43 -8.64 24.70
C ALA A 80 23.30 -9.31 25.50
N ARG A 81 23.21 -10.64 25.40
CA ARG A 81 23.24 -11.61 26.53
C ARG A 81 22.79 -12.99 26.09
#